data_AF-A0A6P0XC06-F1
#
_entry.id   AF-A0A6P0XC06-F1
#
_cell.length_a   1.000
_cell.length_b   1.000
_cell.length_c   1.000
_cell.angle_alpha   90.00
_cell.angle_beta   90.00
_cell.angle_gamma   90.00
#
_symmetry.space_group_name_H-M   'P 1'
#
loop_
_entity.id
_entity.type
_entity.pdbx_description
1 polymer ?
#
loop_
_entity_poly.entity_id
_entity_poly.type
_entity_poly.pdbx_seq_one_letter_code
_entity_poly.pdbx_strand_id
1 'polypeptide(L)'
;PKTLPLLKNRAKKDPDENVRSEAIKRIANGWKDDPGIFNFLGNCALNDPFKNKDDSYPFPNNPRKTVLEAITKKYPNHSQTLPLLKNRAKKDPDKDVRNWAKKTLQQFQKWKGSN
;
A
#
# COMPACT_ATOMS: atom_id res chain seq x y z
N PRO A 1 6.45 22.99 -8.43
CA PRO A 1 5.01 22.64 -8.68
C PRO A 1 4.35 22.09 -7.40
N LYS A 2 3.11 22.47 -7.08
CA LYS A 2 2.43 22.13 -5.80
C LYS A 2 1.67 20.79 -5.80
N THR A 3 1.77 20.00 -6.87
CA THR A 3 0.99 18.77 -7.07
C THR A 3 1.32 17.66 -6.06
N LEU A 4 2.61 17.33 -5.90
CA LEU A 4 3.02 16.25 -4.97
C LEU A 4 2.66 16.57 -3.51
N PRO A 5 2.89 17.78 -2.98
CA PRO A 5 2.40 18.16 -1.65
C PRO A 5 0.89 18.00 -1.47
N LEU A 6 0.08 18.41 -2.45
CA LEU A 6 -1.37 18.26 -2.42
C LEU A 6 -1.78 16.78 -2.34
N LEU A 7 -1.20 15.93 -3.19
CA LEU A 7 -1.48 14.50 -3.18
C LEU A 7 -1.05 13.84 -1.87
N LYS A 8 0.13 14.19 -1.32
CA LYS A 8 0.58 13.68 -0.02
C LYS A 8 -0.38 14.04 1.11
N ASN A 9 -0.97 15.23 1.06
CA ASN A 9 -1.99 15.65 2.02
C ASN A 9 -3.27 14.80 1.88
N ARG A 10 -3.76 14.63 0.64
CA ARG A 10 -4.95 13.80 0.36
C ARG A 10 -4.75 12.35 0.78
N ALA A 11 -3.65 11.73 0.40
CA ALA A 11 -3.31 10.35 0.80
C ALA A 11 -3.24 10.13 2.32
N LYS A 12 -3.00 11.18 3.12
CA LYS A 12 -2.90 11.07 4.59
C LYS A 12 -4.18 11.41 5.34
N LYS A 13 -4.92 12.41 4.86
CA LYS A 13 -5.94 13.10 5.67
C LYS A 13 -7.32 13.17 5.02
N ASP A 14 -7.45 12.77 3.76
CA ASP A 14 -8.76 12.86 3.11
C ASP A 14 -9.77 11.94 3.81
N PRO A 15 -10.98 12.42 4.15
CA PRO A 15 -11.99 11.59 4.79
C PRO A 15 -12.41 10.40 3.93
N ASP A 16 -12.37 10.54 2.59
CA ASP A 16 -12.78 9.51 1.66
C ASP A 16 -11.59 8.58 1.34
N GLU A 17 -11.72 7.30 1.69
CA GLU A 17 -10.73 6.27 1.38
C GLU A 17 -10.45 6.11 -0.12
N ASN A 18 -11.43 6.40 -0.98
CA ASN A 18 -11.25 6.35 -2.42
C ASN A 18 -10.30 7.47 -2.87
N VAL A 19 -10.47 8.67 -2.30
CA VAL A 19 -9.56 9.80 -2.56
C VAL A 19 -8.17 9.49 -2.03
N ARG A 20 -8.04 8.89 -0.83
CA ARG A 20 -6.74 8.47 -0.30
C ARG A 20 -6.07 7.46 -1.22
N SER A 21 -6.79 6.41 -1.62
CA SER A 21 -6.30 5.37 -2.54
C SER A 21 -5.88 5.93 -3.90
N GLU A 22 -6.66 6.84 -4.47
CA GLU A 22 -6.33 7.46 -5.76
C GLU A 22 -5.10 8.38 -5.65
N ALA A 23 -4.98 9.14 -4.55
CA ALA A 23 -3.80 9.94 -4.29
C ALA A 23 -2.54 9.06 -4.16
N ILE A 24 -2.63 7.92 -3.46
CA ILE A 24 -1.56 6.92 -3.35
C ILE A 24 -1.14 6.40 -4.73
N LYS A 25 -2.10 6.01 -5.58
CA LYS A 25 -1.83 5.53 -6.95
C LYS A 25 -1.10 6.58 -7.79
N ARG A 26 -1.56 7.84 -7.74
CA ARG A 26 -0.93 8.95 -8.46
C ARG A 26 0.49 9.22 -7.98
N ILE A 27 0.71 9.21 -6.66
CA ILE A 27 2.05 9.37 -6.08
C ILE A 27 2.99 8.26 -6.55
N ALA A 28 2.57 7.00 -6.43
CA ALA A 28 3.40 5.85 -6.77
C ALA A 28 3.71 5.75 -8.28
N ASN A 29 2.88 6.34 -9.14
CA ASN A 29 3.12 6.37 -10.58
C ASN A 29 3.98 7.57 -11.01
N GLY A 30 3.69 8.76 -10.50
CA GLY A 30 4.32 10.00 -10.96
C GLY A 30 5.67 10.31 -10.32
N TRP A 31 5.97 9.74 -9.15
CA TRP A 31 7.15 10.10 -8.35
C TRP A 31 7.90 8.87 -7.83
N LYS A 32 7.86 7.75 -8.56
CA LYS A 32 8.43 6.49 -8.04
C LYS A 32 9.93 6.60 -7.72
N ASP A 33 10.66 7.41 -8.48
CA ASP A 33 12.11 7.57 -8.36
C ASP A 33 12.51 8.70 -7.40
N ASP A 34 11.54 9.48 -6.90
CA ASP A 34 11.80 10.56 -5.96
C ASP A 34 12.21 9.99 -4.59
N PRO A 35 13.28 10.54 -3.98
CA PRO A 35 13.68 10.16 -2.64
C PRO A 35 12.53 10.29 -1.63
N GLY A 36 12.35 9.25 -0.81
CA GLY A 36 11.38 9.24 0.27
C GLY A 36 9.94 8.92 -0.12
N ILE A 37 9.62 8.71 -1.40
CA ILE A 37 8.27 8.24 -1.79
C ILE A 37 7.98 6.85 -1.26
N PHE A 38 8.96 5.93 -1.29
CA PHE A 38 8.81 4.63 -0.64
C PHE A 38 8.42 4.78 0.85
N ASN A 39 9.14 5.62 1.60
CA ASN A 39 8.89 5.82 3.03
C ASN A 39 7.51 6.45 3.28
N PHE A 40 7.11 7.41 2.43
CA PHE A 40 5.78 8.02 2.49
C PHE A 40 4.69 6.96 2.29
N LEU A 41 4.80 6.15 1.24
CA LEU A 41 3.84 5.08 0.94
C LEU A 41 3.80 4.05 2.08
N GLY A 42 4.97 3.62 2.56
CA GLY A 42 5.07 2.69 3.70
C GLY A 42 4.35 3.21 4.94
N ASN A 43 4.45 4.50 5.25
CA ASN A 43 3.70 5.11 6.35
C ASN A 43 2.18 4.99 6.13
N CYS A 44 1.69 5.25 4.92
CA CYS A 44 0.27 5.05 4.59
C CYS A 44 -0.17 3.59 4.79
N ALA A 45 0.62 2.58 4.38
CA ALA A 45 0.29 1.18 4.65
C ALA A 45 0.22 0.85 6.15
N LEU A 46 1.05 1.51 6.96
CA LEU A 46 1.13 1.25 8.40
C LEU A 46 -0.01 1.92 9.17
N ASN A 47 -0.40 3.14 8.79
CA ASN A 47 -1.17 4.06 9.63
C ASN A 47 -2.49 4.56 9.04
N ASP A 48 -2.86 4.19 7.82
CA ASP A 48 -4.14 4.64 7.25
C ASP A 48 -5.34 4.16 8.10
N PRO A 49 -6.29 5.05 8.45
CA PRO A 49 -7.34 4.77 9.41
C PRO A 49 -8.51 3.96 8.83
N PHE A 50 -8.42 3.43 7.60
CA PHE A 50 -9.50 2.66 6.98
C PHE A 50 -10.05 1.60 7.93
N LYS A 51 -11.36 1.65 8.12
CA LYS A 51 -12.14 0.65 8.85
C LYS A 51 -13.16 0.08 7.90
N ASN A 52 -13.18 -1.24 7.79
CA ASN A 52 -14.28 -1.89 7.10
C ASN A 52 -15.56 -1.68 7.93
N LYS A 53 -16.60 -1.12 7.29
CA LYS A 53 -17.91 -0.89 7.93
C LYS A 53 -18.75 -2.17 7.97
N ASP A 54 -18.48 -3.10 7.06
CA ASP A 54 -19.17 -4.39 6.98
C ASP A 54 -18.23 -5.47 6.41
N ASP A 55 -17.99 -6.50 7.22
CA ASP A 55 -17.19 -7.66 6.85
C ASP A 55 -17.82 -8.52 5.72
N SER A 56 -19.08 -8.24 5.36
CA SER A 56 -19.83 -8.93 4.32
C SER A 56 -19.39 -8.59 2.89
N TYR A 57 -18.75 -7.43 2.68
CA TYR A 57 -18.35 -7.00 1.34
C TYR A 57 -16.85 -6.66 1.26
N PRO A 58 -16.11 -7.23 0.30
CA PRO A 58 -14.71 -6.86 0.10
C PRO A 58 -14.65 -5.41 -0.39
N PHE A 59 -14.02 -4.53 0.38
CA PHE A 59 -13.80 -3.15 -0.05
C PHE A 59 -12.60 -3.07 -1.00
N PRO A 60 -12.81 -2.82 -2.31
CA PRO A 60 -11.73 -2.84 -3.29
C PRO A 60 -10.71 -1.71 -3.07
N ASN A 61 -11.09 -0.64 -2.37
CA ASN A 61 -10.32 0.60 -2.25
C ASN A 61 -9.71 0.82 -0.87
N ASN A 62 -9.36 -0.24 -0.14
CA ASN A 62 -8.59 -0.11 1.10
C ASN A 62 -7.22 0.57 0.79
N PRO A 63 -6.92 1.75 1.35
CA PRO A 63 -5.68 2.47 1.03
C PRO A 63 -4.42 1.70 1.43
N ARG A 64 -4.47 0.90 2.50
CA ARG A 64 -3.34 0.08 2.94
C ARG A 64 -3.03 -1.01 1.92
N LYS A 65 -4.05 -1.69 1.40
CA LYS A 65 -3.89 -2.64 0.29
C LYS A 65 -3.36 -1.94 -0.98
N THR A 66 -3.91 -0.77 -1.31
CA THR A 66 -3.48 0.02 -2.48
C THR A 66 -1.99 0.36 -2.41
N VAL A 67 -1.48 0.74 -1.23
CA VAL A 67 -0.04 0.92 -1.03
C VAL A 67 0.71 -0.38 -1.29
N LEU A 68 0.27 -1.50 -0.72
CA LEU A 68 0.97 -2.78 -0.86
C LEU A 68 1.03 -3.23 -2.33
N GLU A 69 -0.02 -3.03 -3.10
CA GLU A 69 -0.04 -3.26 -4.55
C GLU A 69 0.94 -2.34 -5.29
N ALA A 70 0.97 -1.06 -4.93
CA ALA A 70 1.88 -0.11 -5.53
C ALA A 70 3.34 -0.46 -5.25
N ILE A 71 3.70 -0.78 -4.00
CA ILE A 71 5.09 -1.04 -3.64
C ILE A 71 5.61 -2.37 -4.19
N THR A 72 4.77 -3.40 -4.30
CA THR A 72 5.21 -4.67 -4.90
C THR A 72 5.48 -4.52 -6.38
N LYS A 73 4.68 -3.69 -7.08
CA LYS A 73 4.88 -3.42 -8.50
C LYS A 73 6.04 -2.47 -8.78
N LYS A 74 6.17 -1.39 -8.01
CA LYS A 74 7.12 -0.31 -8.29
C LYS A 74 8.46 -0.49 -7.60
N TYR A 75 8.50 -1.22 -6.49
CA TYR A 75 9.70 -1.41 -5.66
C TYR A 75 9.94 -2.90 -5.31
N PRO A 76 9.92 -3.83 -6.28
CA PRO A 76 10.04 -5.26 -5.98
C PRO A 76 11.36 -5.64 -5.30
N ASN A 77 12.43 -4.89 -5.57
CA ASN A 77 13.77 -5.14 -5.04
C ASN A 77 14.15 -4.23 -3.85
N HIS A 78 13.25 -3.34 -3.41
CA HIS A 78 13.53 -2.49 -2.26
C HIS A 78 13.57 -3.34 -0.97
N SER A 79 14.60 -3.13 -0.15
CA SER A 79 14.88 -3.96 1.03
C SER A 79 13.70 -4.04 2.03
N GLN A 80 12.90 -2.98 2.09
CA GLN A 80 11.74 -2.87 2.98
C GLN A 80 10.42 -3.40 2.40
N THR A 81 10.36 -3.80 1.12
CA THR A 81 9.12 -4.30 0.50
C THR A 81 8.65 -5.60 1.17
N LEU A 82 9.54 -6.57 1.34
CA LEU A 82 9.21 -7.84 2.01
C LEU A 82 8.90 -7.67 3.51
N PRO A 83 9.69 -6.92 4.30
CA PRO A 83 9.35 -6.60 5.69
C PRO A 83 7.95 -5.98 5.85
N LEU A 84 7.59 -5.01 4.99
CA LEU A 84 6.29 -4.36 5.05
C LEU A 84 5.14 -5.32 4.70
N LEU A 85 5.29 -6.11 3.64
CA LEU A 85 4.33 -7.17 3.30
C LEU A 85 4.14 -8.18 4.44
N LYS A 86 5.24 -8.68 5.03
CA LYS A 86 5.20 -9.63 6.17
C LYS A 86 4.46 -9.03 7.36
N ASN A 87 4.74 -7.76 7.67
CA ASN A 87 4.07 -7.07 8.76
C ASN A 87 2.56 -7.00 8.52
N ARG A 88 2.13 -6.56 7.32
CA ARG A 88 0.70 -6.45 6.98
C ARG A 88 0.00 -7.81 6.89
N ALA A 89 0.66 -8.83 6.35
CA ALA A 89 0.15 -10.20 6.34
C ALA A 89 -0.17 -10.75 7.75
N LYS A 90 0.63 -10.36 8.76
CA LYS A 90 0.49 -10.84 10.15
C LYS A 90 -0.45 -9.98 10.98
N LYS A 91 -0.36 -8.65 10.86
CA LYS A 91 -0.90 -7.70 11.86
C LYS A 91 -1.80 -6.61 11.29
N ASP A 92 -2.06 -6.60 9.99
CA ASP A 92 -2.98 -5.60 9.45
C ASP A 92 -4.39 -5.80 10.08
N PRO A 93 -5.08 -4.76 10.57
CA PRO A 93 -6.40 -4.93 11.20
C PRO A 93 -7.47 -5.43 10.23
N ASP A 94 -7.32 -5.20 8.93
CA ASP A 94 -8.26 -5.62 7.91
C ASP A 94 -7.92 -7.04 7.39
N LYS A 95 -8.91 -7.95 7.43
CA LYS A 95 -8.71 -9.36 7.06
C LYS A 95 -8.32 -9.53 5.59
N ASP A 96 -8.83 -8.67 4.71
CA ASP A 96 -8.60 -8.78 3.28
C ASP A 96 -7.20 -8.29 2.93
N VAL A 97 -6.72 -7.25 3.60
CA VAL A 97 -5.31 -6.83 3.50
C VAL A 97 -4.38 -7.94 3.98
N ARG A 98 -4.67 -8.57 5.14
CA ARG A 98 -3.86 -9.71 5.64
C ARG A 98 -3.82 -10.84 4.61
N ASN A 99 -4.98 -11.24 4.09
CA ASN A 99 -5.10 -12.36 3.16
C ASN A 99 -4.40 -12.08 1.82
N TRP A 100 -4.59 -10.88 1.27
CA TRP A 100 -3.91 -10.46 0.05
C TRP A 100 -2.39 -10.41 0.25
N ALA A 101 -1.91 -9.87 1.37
CA ALA A 101 -0.48 -9.80 1.66
C ALA A 101 0.15 -11.20 1.83
N LYS A 102 -0.55 -12.14 2.47
CA LYS A 102 -0.10 -13.55 2.57
C LYS A 102 0.05 -14.20 1.20
N LYS A 103 -0.97 -14.08 0.34
CA LYS A 103 -0.95 -14.62 -1.04
C LYS A 103 0.21 -14.01 -1.85
N THR A 104 0.37 -12.69 -1.75
CA THR A 104 1.44 -11.96 -2.47
C THR A 104 2.83 -12.37 -1.99
N LEU A 105 3.04 -12.55 -0.68
CA LEU A 105 4.30 -13.05 -0.14
C LEU A 105 4.67 -14.43 -0.68
N GLN A 106 3.70 -15.35 -0.76
CA GLN A 106 3.93 -16.68 -1.32
C GLN A 106 4.35 -16.60 -2.79
N GLN A 107 3.72 -15.72 -3.57
CA GLN A 107 4.09 -15.50 -4.97
C GLN A 107 5.51 -14.92 -5.11
N PHE A 108 5.87 -13.93 -4.29
CA PHE A 108 7.23 -13.36 -4.27
C PHE A 108 8.30 -14.40 -3.91
N GLN A 109 8.02 -15.27 -2.93
CA GLN A 109 8.93 -16.34 -2.53
C GLN A 109 9.10 -17.38 -3.63
N LYS A 110 8.00 -17.78 -4.30
CA LYS A 110 8.06 -18.67 -5.46
C LYS A 110 8.90 -18.07 -6.59
N TRP A 111 8.63 -16.83 -6.98
CA TRP A 111 9.38 -16.13 -8.03
C TRP A 111 10.88 -16.06 -7.74
N LYS A 112 11.28 -15.75 -6.50
CA LYS A 112 12.70 -15.71 -6.10
C LYS A 112 13.36 -17.09 -5.96
N GLY A 113 12.61 -18.16 -5.80
CA GLY A 113 13.15 -19.52 -5.77
C GLY A 113 13.27 -20.15 -7.16
N SER A 114 12.67 -19.52 -8.18
CA SER A 114 12.68 -19.98 -9.57
C SER A 114 13.63 -19.19 -10.48
N ASN A 115 14.21 -18.09 -9.99
CA ASN A 115 15.22 -17.25 -10.64
C ASN A 115 16.53 -17.31 -9.84
#